data_AF-A0A0R1REI7-F1
#
_entry.id   AF-A0A0R1REI7-F1
#
_cell.length_a   1.000
_cell.length_b   1.000
_cell.length_c   1.000
_cell.angle_alpha   90.00
_cell.angle_beta   90.00
_cell.angle_gamma   90.00
#
_symmetry.space_group_name_H-M   'P 1'
#
loop_
_entity.id
_entity.type
_entity.pdbx_description
1 polymer ?
#
loop_
_entity_poly.entity_id
_entity_poly.type
_entity_poly.pdbx_seq_one_letter_code
_entity_poly.pdbx_strand_id
1 'polypeptide(L)'
;MIMEIRRQIFNSVYEFMQNRPINELTVDDILNASGVSRGSFYKYFADKYDVINSYFADTMNRMFLNCRLSNWNGILRKQFEFLADNASFFKYAFKTTGQNSFCVYFNCHLVRQFGEAIIKYGHQTELSAVEKHAVQFYADGVVAYTRRWLSSDMSTPIDEVVQELTSLIPQVVLDATCDEITIEPEYA
;
A
#
# COMPACT_ATOMS: atom_id res chain seq x y z
N MET A 1 -19.88 14.84 -7.31
CA MET A 1 -19.36 15.00 -8.69
C MET A 1 -17.87 14.62 -8.80
N ILE A 2 -16.97 15.20 -7.99
CA ILE A 2 -15.52 14.88 -8.04
C ILE A 2 -15.19 13.43 -7.64
N MET A 3 -15.79 12.95 -6.53
CA MET A 3 -15.62 11.54 -6.10
C MET A 3 -16.20 10.54 -7.10
N GLU A 4 -17.20 10.95 -7.89
CA GLU A 4 -17.84 10.07 -8.88
C GLU A 4 -16.90 9.78 -10.05
N ILE A 5 -16.23 10.81 -10.57
CA ILE A 5 -15.29 10.68 -11.70
C ILE A 5 -14.12 9.77 -11.33
N ARG A 6 -13.52 9.98 -10.14
CA ARG A 6 -12.43 9.11 -9.65
C ARG A 6 -12.88 7.65 -9.53
N ARG A 7 -14.10 7.42 -9.05
CA ARG A 7 -14.68 6.08 -8.92
C ARG A 7 -14.94 5.42 -10.26
N GLN A 8 -15.49 6.14 -11.24
CA GLN A 8 -15.72 5.63 -12.60
C GLN A 8 -14.40 5.20 -13.27
N ILE A 9 -13.37 6.04 -13.16
CA ILE A 9 -12.02 5.72 -13.67
C ILE A 9 -11.47 4.50 -12.95
N PHE A 10 -11.51 4.47 -11.61
CA PHE A 10 -11.00 3.36 -10.82
C PHE A 10 -11.69 2.04 -11.20
N ASN A 11 -13.02 2.01 -11.26
CA ASN A 11 -13.77 0.79 -11.58
C ASN A 11 -13.37 0.24 -12.95
N SER A 12 -13.19 1.11 -13.95
CA SER A 12 -12.76 0.68 -15.30
C SER A 12 -11.37 0.03 -15.28
N VAL A 13 -10.42 0.61 -14.52
CA VAL A 13 -9.07 0.03 -14.35
C VAL A 13 -9.13 -1.26 -13.54
N TYR A 14 -9.91 -1.28 -12.46
CA TYR A 14 -10.06 -2.43 -11.57
C TYR A 14 -10.63 -3.65 -12.29
N GLU A 15 -11.70 -3.47 -13.08
CA GLU A 15 -12.32 -4.53 -13.88
C GLU A 15 -11.36 -5.08 -14.93
N PHE A 16 -10.64 -4.21 -15.64
CA PHE A 16 -9.63 -4.63 -16.60
C PHE A 16 -8.51 -5.45 -15.95
N MET A 17 -8.02 -4.99 -14.80
CA MET A 17 -6.92 -5.60 -14.07
C MET A 17 -7.29 -6.87 -13.30
N GLN A 18 -8.54 -7.34 -13.36
CA GLN A 18 -8.88 -8.66 -12.80
C GLN A 18 -8.14 -9.79 -13.52
N ASN A 19 -7.83 -9.62 -14.81
CA ASN A 19 -7.29 -10.70 -15.64
C ASN A 19 -6.08 -10.29 -16.49
N ARG A 20 -5.70 -9.01 -16.50
CA ARG A 20 -4.67 -8.47 -17.40
C ARG A 20 -3.77 -7.46 -16.71
N PRO A 21 -2.49 -7.38 -17.09
CA PRO A 21 -1.57 -6.40 -16.55
C PRO A 21 -1.91 -4.98 -17.05
N ILE A 22 -1.68 -3.97 -16.21
CA ILE A 22 -1.98 -2.58 -16.55
C ILE A 22 -1.17 -2.03 -17.73
N ASN A 23 -0.01 -2.62 -18.06
CA ASN A 23 0.79 -2.19 -19.20
C ASN A 23 0.02 -2.33 -20.55
N GLU A 24 -0.92 -3.27 -20.66
CA GLU A 24 -1.80 -3.46 -21.80
C GLU A 24 -2.95 -2.43 -21.90
N LEU A 25 -3.28 -1.75 -20.80
CA LEU A 25 -4.37 -0.78 -20.75
C LEU A 25 -3.89 0.59 -21.23
N THR A 26 -4.54 1.23 -22.20
CA THR A 26 -4.24 2.62 -22.56
C THR A 26 -5.13 3.60 -21.80
N VAL A 27 -4.73 4.89 -21.76
CA VAL A 27 -5.62 5.93 -21.22
C VAL A 27 -6.90 6.01 -22.05
N ASP A 28 -6.84 5.82 -23.37
CA ASP A 28 -8.04 5.84 -24.22
C ASP A 28 -9.02 4.72 -23.91
N ASP A 29 -8.53 3.51 -23.60
CA ASP A 29 -9.38 2.41 -23.14
C ASP A 29 -10.10 2.77 -21.83
N ILE A 30 -9.40 3.41 -20.90
CA ILE A 30 -9.97 3.90 -19.63
C ILE A 30 -11.06 4.94 -19.90
N LEU A 31 -10.81 5.91 -20.78
CA LEU A 31 -11.79 6.95 -21.11
C LEU A 31 -13.05 6.35 -21.76
N ASN A 32 -12.87 5.41 -22.69
CA ASN A 32 -13.96 4.72 -23.37
C ASN A 32 -14.80 3.89 -22.40
N ALA A 33 -14.16 3.16 -21.47
CA ALA A 33 -14.85 2.31 -20.50
C ALA A 33 -15.53 3.11 -19.37
N SER A 34 -14.90 4.20 -18.90
CA SER A 34 -15.43 5.01 -17.79
C SER A 34 -16.43 6.08 -18.22
N GLY A 35 -16.49 6.43 -19.52
CA GLY A 35 -17.31 7.52 -20.04
C GLY A 35 -16.82 8.93 -19.64
N VAL A 36 -15.59 9.02 -19.10
CA VAL A 36 -15.00 10.26 -18.61
C VAL A 36 -14.21 10.96 -19.72
N SER A 37 -14.24 12.30 -19.75
CA SER A 37 -13.45 13.07 -20.72
C SER A 37 -11.96 13.05 -20.38
N ARG A 38 -11.10 13.10 -21.42
CA ARG A 38 -9.64 13.15 -21.27
C ARG A 38 -9.15 14.26 -20.32
N GLY A 39 -9.74 15.46 -20.42
CA GLY A 39 -9.41 16.57 -19.53
C GLY A 39 -9.79 16.30 -18.06
N SER A 40 -10.86 15.54 -17.82
CA SER A 40 -11.23 15.13 -16.46
C SER A 40 -10.32 14.05 -15.91
N PHE A 41 -9.81 13.13 -16.76
CA PHE A 41 -8.82 12.14 -16.34
C PHE A 41 -7.54 12.82 -15.84
N TYR A 42 -6.93 13.68 -16.67
CA TYR A 42 -5.67 14.35 -16.32
C TYR A 42 -5.80 15.42 -15.23
N LYS A 43 -7.04 15.77 -14.84
CA LYS A 43 -7.28 16.57 -13.64
C LYS A 43 -7.03 15.78 -12.34
N TYR A 44 -7.21 14.45 -12.37
CA TYR A 44 -7.12 13.61 -11.17
C TYR A 44 -5.94 12.64 -11.18
N PHE A 45 -5.49 12.22 -12.35
CA PHE A 45 -4.45 11.20 -12.49
C PHE A 45 -3.43 11.63 -13.54
N ALA A 46 -2.15 11.52 -13.20
CA ALA A 46 -1.07 11.84 -14.12
C ALA A 46 -0.97 10.81 -15.26
N ASP A 47 -1.17 9.53 -14.93
CA ASP A 47 -1.15 8.41 -15.86
C ASP A 47 -2.00 7.25 -15.32
N LYS A 48 -2.01 6.11 -16.03
CA LYS A 48 -2.77 4.92 -15.63
C LYS A 48 -2.26 4.27 -14.34
N TYR A 49 -0.97 4.35 -14.04
CA TYR A 49 -0.38 3.79 -12.82
C TYR A 49 -0.76 4.62 -11.60
N ASP A 50 -0.85 5.94 -11.77
CA ASP A 50 -1.30 6.87 -10.74
C ASP A 50 -2.75 6.56 -10.27
N VAL A 51 -3.59 5.98 -11.13
CA VAL A 51 -4.92 5.48 -10.73
C VAL A 51 -4.80 4.39 -9.67
N ILE A 52 -3.90 3.41 -9.85
CA ILE A 52 -3.66 2.33 -8.89
C ILE A 52 -3.13 2.91 -7.58
N ASN A 53 -2.09 3.76 -7.68
CA ASN A 53 -1.40 4.34 -6.54
C ASN A 53 -2.37 5.19 -5.69
N SER A 54 -3.19 6.02 -6.35
CA SER A 54 -4.20 6.85 -5.69
C SER A 54 -5.31 6.02 -5.03
N TYR A 55 -5.74 4.93 -5.65
CA TYR A 55 -6.74 4.04 -5.05
C TYR A 55 -6.20 3.37 -3.77
N PHE A 56 -4.96 2.89 -3.81
CA PHE A 56 -4.30 2.33 -2.65
C PHE A 56 -4.19 3.37 -1.53
N ALA A 57 -3.70 4.57 -1.86
CA ALA A 57 -3.56 5.69 -0.92
C ALA A 57 -4.89 6.02 -0.23
N ASP A 58 -5.95 6.23 -1.02
CA ASP A 58 -7.27 6.57 -0.52
C ASP A 58 -7.83 5.48 0.40
N THR A 59 -7.61 4.21 0.04
CA THR A 59 -8.12 3.07 0.82
C THR A 59 -7.36 2.90 2.12
N MET A 60 -6.02 2.96 2.08
CA MET A 60 -5.20 2.96 3.29
C MET A 60 -5.58 4.12 4.22
N ASN A 61 -5.69 5.35 3.70
CA ASN A 61 -6.07 6.51 4.49
C ASN A 61 -7.43 6.32 5.15
N ARG A 62 -8.44 5.80 4.43
CA ARG A 62 -9.76 5.51 5.01
C ARG A 62 -9.71 4.42 6.08
N MET A 63 -8.91 3.39 5.89
CA MET A 63 -8.74 2.34 6.90
C MET A 63 -8.07 2.90 8.16
N PHE A 64 -7.00 3.67 8.03
CA PHE A 64 -6.28 4.22 9.19
C PHE A 64 -7.01 5.38 9.88
N LEU A 65 -7.77 6.21 9.17
CA LEU A 65 -8.57 7.28 9.79
C LEU A 65 -9.68 6.75 10.71
N ASN A 66 -10.21 5.56 10.42
CA ASN A 66 -11.33 4.97 11.16
C ASN A 66 -10.90 3.86 12.14
N CYS A 67 -9.63 3.47 12.14
CA CYS A 67 -9.14 2.43 13.04
C CYS A 67 -8.30 3.03 14.17
N ARG A 68 -8.65 2.68 15.41
CA ARG A 68 -7.72 2.75 16.54
C ARG A 68 -6.82 1.52 16.49
N LEU A 69 -5.91 1.46 15.52
CA LEU A 69 -4.88 0.42 15.55
C LEU A 69 -3.86 0.79 16.60
N SER A 70 -3.76 -0.03 17.63
CA SER A 70 -2.88 0.18 18.76
C SER A 70 -1.47 -0.30 18.49
N ASN A 71 -1.22 -1.09 17.42
CA ASN A 71 0.10 -1.65 17.14
C ASN A 71 0.39 -2.00 15.67
N TRP A 72 1.67 -2.30 15.40
CA TRP A 72 2.17 -2.69 14.08
C TRP A 72 1.52 -3.95 13.52
N ASN A 73 1.15 -4.91 14.37
CA ASN A 73 0.46 -6.14 13.96
C ASN A 73 -0.89 -5.81 13.33
N GLY A 74 -1.70 -4.98 13.97
CA GLY A 74 -2.99 -4.53 13.44
C GLY A 74 -2.86 -3.74 12.13
N ILE A 75 -1.82 -2.91 12.01
CA ILE A 75 -1.51 -2.14 10.79
C ILE A 75 -1.18 -3.09 9.63
N LEU A 76 -0.24 -4.01 9.84
CA LEU A 76 0.16 -4.98 8.82
C LEU A 76 -1.01 -5.91 8.47
N ARG A 77 -1.76 -6.40 9.45
CA ARG A 77 -2.95 -7.23 9.25
C ARG A 77 -3.95 -6.56 8.32
N LYS A 78 -4.38 -5.33 8.61
CA LYS A 78 -5.34 -4.61 7.75
C LYS A 78 -4.81 -4.37 6.34
N GLN A 79 -3.52 -4.10 6.22
CA GLN A 79 -2.89 -3.93 4.92
C GLN A 79 -2.88 -5.23 4.11
N PHE A 80 -2.55 -6.36 4.72
CA PHE A 80 -2.52 -7.67 4.05
C PHE A 80 -3.92 -8.25 3.79
N GLU A 81 -4.90 -8.02 4.67
CA GLU A 81 -6.32 -8.30 4.42
C GLU A 81 -6.81 -7.57 3.17
N PHE A 82 -6.54 -6.26 3.07
CA PHE A 82 -6.93 -5.48 1.89
C PHE A 82 -6.26 -5.97 0.60
N LEU A 83 -4.98 -6.34 0.68
CA LEU A 83 -4.27 -6.93 -0.45
C LEU A 83 -4.88 -8.27 -0.86
N ALA A 84 -5.29 -9.10 0.11
CA ALA A 84 -5.94 -10.40 -0.14
C ALA A 84 -7.32 -10.25 -0.76
N ASP A 85 -8.15 -9.36 -0.23
CA ASP A 85 -9.50 -9.08 -0.74
C ASP A 85 -9.48 -8.61 -2.20
N ASN A 86 -8.34 -8.10 -2.66
CA ASN A 86 -8.11 -7.58 -4.01
C ASN A 86 -6.94 -8.30 -4.70
N ALA A 87 -6.70 -9.57 -4.37
CA ALA A 87 -5.48 -10.30 -4.76
C ALA A 87 -5.24 -10.31 -6.27
N SER A 88 -6.27 -10.56 -7.09
CA SER A 88 -6.15 -10.56 -8.56
C SER A 88 -5.61 -9.23 -9.08
N PHE A 89 -6.22 -8.12 -8.64
CA PHE A 89 -5.81 -6.77 -9.00
C PHE A 89 -4.36 -6.48 -8.58
N PHE A 90 -4.01 -6.76 -7.31
CA PHE A 90 -2.66 -6.47 -6.81
C PHE A 90 -1.59 -7.42 -7.36
N LYS A 91 -1.94 -8.68 -7.70
CA LYS A 91 -1.04 -9.62 -8.39
C LYS A 91 -0.57 -9.05 -9.72
N TYR A 92 -1.45 -8.37 -10.47
CA TYR A 92 -1.05 -7.67 -11.69
C TYR A 92 -0.37 -6.33 -11.41
N ALA A 93 -0.80 -5.57 -10.40
CA ALA A 93 -0.14 -4.32 -10.03
C ALA A 93 1.33 -4.53 -9.67
N PHE A 94 1.65 -5.53 -8.85
CA PHE A 94 3.02 -5.87 -8.41
C PHE A 94 3.89 -6.53 -9.50
N LYS A 95 3.31 -6.96 -10.63
CA LYS A 95 4.09 -7.40 -11.81
C LYS A 95 4.62 -6.24 -12.64
N THR A 96 4.05 -5.06 -12.45
CA THR A 96 4.43 -3.88 -13.22
C THR A 96 5.83 -3.41 -12.84
N THR A 97 6.68 -3.16 -13.83
CA THR A 97 8.04 -2.63 -13.67
C THR A 97 8.17 -1.26 -14.30
N GLY A 98 9.08 -0.42 -13.78
CA GLY A 98 9.40 0.89 -14.34
C GLY A 98 9.07 2.06 -13.40
N GLN A 99 9.35 3.26 -13.89
CA GLN A 99 9.05 4.51 -13.20
C GLN A 99 7.52 4.63 -13.03
N ASN A 100 7.07 5.04 -11.83
CA ASN A 100 5.66 5.09 -11.40
C ASN A 100 4.97 3.73 -11.16
N SER A 101 5.68 2.60 -11.24
CA SER A 101 5.09 1.29 -10.93
C SER A 101 4.57 1.21 -9.50
N PHE A 102 3.56 0.36 -9.29
CA PHE A 102 2.99 0.14 -7.96
C PHE A 102 4.02 -0.36 -6.96
N CYS A 103 5.02 -1.14 -7.38
CA CYS A 103 6.11 -1.59 -6.51
C CYS A 103 6.91 -0.42 -5.92
N VAL A 104 7.28 0.55 -6.77
CA VAL A 104 8.03 1.74 -6.34
C VAL A 104 7.15 2.60 -5.42
N TYR A 105 5.89 2.80 -5.79
CA TYR A 105 4.94 3.54 -4.97
C TYR A 105 4.75 2.89 -3.59
N PHE A 106 4.52 1.58 -3.54
CA PHE A 106 4.30 0.85 -2.29
C PHE A 106 5.54 0.88 -1.39
N ASN A 107 6.74 0.77 -1.97
CA ASN A 107 7.99 0.95 -1.23
C ASN A 107 8.09 2.35 -0.60
N CYS A 108 7.92 3.41 -1.41
CA CYS A 108 7.94 4.79 -0.92
C CYS A 108 6.87 5.03 0.16
N HIS A 109 5.70 4.42 0.02
CA HIS A 109 4.63 4.49 1.01
C HIS A 109 5.05 3.88 2.34
N LEU A 110 5.63 2.67 2.34
CA LEU A 110 6.14 2.02 3.56
C LEU A 110 7.26 2.84 4.20
N VAL A 111 8.24 3.29 3.40
CA VAL A 111 9.36 4.12 3.90
C VAL A 111 8.85 5.37 4.59
N ARG A 112 7.88 6.05 3.95
CA ARG A 112 7.24 7.22 4.52
C ARG A 112 6.48 6.88 5.82
N GLN A 113 5.68 5.81 5.83
CA GLN A 113 4.87 5.42 6.98
C GLN A 113 5.73 5.13 8.21
N PHE A 114 6.77 4.30 8.07
CA PHE A 114 7.70 4.00 9.17
C PHE A 114 8.52 5.23 9.57
N GLY A 115 8.99 6.01 8.60
CA GLY A 115 9.74 7.23 8.89
C GLY A 115 8.93 8.28 9.66
N GLU A 116 7.68 8.51 9.26
CA GLU A 116 6.75 9.41 9.96
C GLU A 116 6.45 8.89 11.38
N ALA A 117 6.33 7.58 11.57
CA ALA A 117 6.16 6.99 12.90
C ALA A 117 7.37 7.26 13.80
N ILE A 118 8.59 7.01 13.34
CA ILE A 118 9.80 7.28 14.13
C ILE A 118 9.91 8.78 14.47
N ILE A 119 9.69 9.68 13.50
CA ILE A 119 9.72 11.13 13.73
C ILE A 119 8.69 11.54 14.79
N LYS A 120 7.46 11.06 14.66
CA LYS A 120 6.34 11.43 15.54
C LYS A 120 6.53 10.92 16.96
N TYR A 121 6.88 9.65 17.13
CA TYR A 121 6.92 8.98 18.43
C TYR A 121 8.30 9.02 19.09
N GLY A 122 9.37 9.09 18.31
CA GLY A 122 10.74 9.35 18.81
C GLY A 122 11.02 10.83 19.10
N HIS A 123 10.05 11.72 18.93
CA HIS A 123 10.14 13.16 19.21
C HIS A 123 11.32 13.87 18.52
N GLN A 124 11.64 13.47 17.29
CA GLN A 124 12.73 14.05 16.49
C GLN A 124 12.20 14.77 15.24
N THR A 125 13.00 15.66 14.64
CA THR A 125 12.59 16.45 13.46
C THR A 125 12.94 15.78 12.14
N GLU A 126 13.90 14.86 12.15
CA GLU A 126 14.34 14.13 10.97
C GLU A 126 14.88 12.75 11.36
N LEU A 127 14.95 11.84 10.38
CA LEU A 127 15.58 10.54 10.55
C LEU A 127 17.11 10.64 10.39
N SER A 128 17.84 9.96 11.27
CA SER A 128 19.25 9.65 11.12
C SER A 128 19.51 8.79 9.88
N ALA A 129 20.78 8.72 9.45
CA ALA A 129 21.19 7.87 8.33
C ALA A 129 20.89 6.38 8.58
N VAL A 130 21.05 5.92 9.83
CA VAL A 130 20.79 4.52 10.22
C VAL A 130 19.31 4.21 10.12
N GLU A 131 18.44 5.08 10.63
CA GLU A 131 16.98 4.90 10.54
C GLU A 131 16.50 4.89 9.09
N LYS A 132 17.00 5.82 8.26
CA LYS A 132 16.70 5.85 6.81
C LYS A 132 17.05 4.52 6.14
N HIS A 133 18.26 4.00 6.37
CA HIS A 133 18.67 2.73 5.80
C HIS A 133 17.88 1.53 6.34
N ALA A 134 17.60 1.50 7.64
CA ALA A 134 16.85 0.42 8.26
C ALA A 134 15.40 0.34 7.73
N VAL A 135 14.73 1.49 7.64
CA VAL A 135 13.38 1.60 7.08
C VAL A 135 13.36 1.23 5.60
N GLN A 136 14.33 1.70 4.81
CA GLN A 136 14.44 1.33 3.39
C GLN A 136 14.62 -0.17 3.20
N PHE A 137 15.56 -0.78 3.94
CA PHE A 137 15.84 -2.22 3.86
C PHE A 137 14.60 -3.04 4.20
N TYR A 138 13.88 -2.65 5.26
CA TYR A 138 12.64 -3.32 5.64
C TYR A 138 11.55 -3.16 4.58
N ALA A 139 11.35 -1.95 4.05
CA ALA A 139 10.38 -1.70 2.98
C ALA A 139 10.67 -2.51 1.71
N ASP A 140 11.95 -2.64 1.32
CA ASP A 140 12.37 -3.48 0.19
C ASP A 140 12.02 -4.95 0.44
N GLY A 141 12.28 -5.43 1.67
CA GLY A 141 11.94 -6.78 2.11
C GLY A 141 10.43 -7.05 2.06
N VAL A 142 9.62 -6.14 2.60
CA VAL A 142 8.15 -6.25 2.61
C VAL A 142 7.60 -6.26 1.19
N VAL A 143 8.03 -5.34 0.31
CA VAL A 143 7.60 -5.31 -1.10
C VAL A 143 7.91 -6.63 -1.80
N ALA A 144 9.14 -7.14 -1.63
CA ALA A 144 9.55 -8.39 -2.24
C ALA A 144 8.76 -9.60 -1.68
N TYR A 145 8.48 -9.60 -0.37
CA TYR A 145 7.65 -10.61 0.29
C TYR A 145 6.22 -10.58 -0.26
N THR A 146 5.55 -9.43 -0.22
CA THR A 146 4.17 -9.25 -0.70
C THR A 146 4.02 -9.71 -2.15
N ARG A 147 4.98 -9.36 -3.02
CA ARG A 147 4.98 -9.82 -4.42
C ARG A 147 5.03 -11.34 -4.53
N ARG A 148 5.88 -12.01 -3.74
CA ARG A 148 5.97 -13.49 -3.74
C ARG A 148 4.69 -14.11 -3.19
N TRP A 149 4.18 -13.59 -2.09
CA TRP A 149 2.97 -14.06 -1.45
C TRP A 149 1.75 -14.01 -2.40
N LEU A 150 1.51 -12.87 -3.04
CA LEU A 150 0.46 -12.72 -4.08
C LEU A 150 0.69 -13.63 -5.30
N SER A 151 1.95 -13.86 -5.67
CA SER A 151 2.30 -14.73 -6.80
C SER A 151 2.09 -16.21 -6.49
N SER A 152 2.19 -16.60 -5.22
CA SER A 152 1.94 -17.95 -4.70
C SER A 152 0.47 -18.22 -4.36
N ASP A 153 -0.44 -17.39 -4.88
CA ASP A 153 -1.88 -17.43 -4.57
C ASP A 153 -2.17 -17.40 -3.06
N MET A 154 -1.38 -16.58 -2.34
CA MET A 154 -1.51 -16.35 -0.90
C MET A 154 -1.41 -17.64 -0.07
N SER A 155 -0.49 -18.53 -0.46
CA SER A 155 -0.29 -19.84 0.18
C SER A 155 -0.03 -19.79 1.69
N THR A 156 0.62 -18.72 2.18
CA THR A 156 0.82 -18.47 3.62
C THR A 156 -0.39 -17.73 4.20
N PRO A 157 -1.02 -18.21 5.29
CA PRO A 157 -2.11 -17.50 5.96
C PRO A 157 -1.71 -16.10 6.44
N ILE A 158 -2.66 -15.15 6.45
CA ILE A 158 -2.39 -13.75 6.83
C ILE A 158 -1.82 -13.66 8.26
N ASP A 159 -2.31 -14.47 9.20
CA ASP A 159 -1.79 -14.49 10.58
C ASP A 159 -0.28 -14.76 10.63
N GLU A 160 0.17 -15.75 9.86
CA GLU A 160 1.59 -16.13 9.77
C GLU A 160 2.39 -15.02 9.09
N VAL A 161 1.90 -14.47 7.97
CA VAL A 161 2.54 -13.35 7.27
C VAL A 161 2.74 -12.15 8.19
N VAL A 162 1.70 -11.78 8.95
CA VAL A 162 1.74 -10.63 9.86
C VAL A 162 2.72 -10.90 11.01
N GLN A 163 2.72 -12.11 11.57
CA GLN A 163 3.65 -12.51 12.63
C GLN A 163 5.11 -12.43 12.14
N GLU A 164 5.40 -13.02 10.98
CA GLU A 164 6.73 -13.01 10.37
C GLU A 164 7.21 -11.57 10.14
N LEU A 165 6.42 -10.75 9.45
CA LEU A 165 6.82 -9.37 9.13
C LEU A 165 6.95 -8.50 10.38
N THR A 166 6.05 -8.64 11.36
CA THR A 166 6.15 -7.91 12.62
C THR A 166 7.43 -8.24 13.37
N SER A 167 7.86 -9.51 13.36
CA SER A 167 9.12 -9.94 13.99
C SER A 167 10.39 -9.40 13.32
N LEU A 168 10.26 -8.93 12.08
CA LEU A 168 11.34 -8.38 11.27
C LEU A 168 11.36 -6.84 11.24
N ILE A 169 10.44 -6.19 11.95
CA ILE A 169 10.42 -4.73 12.05
C ILE A 169 11.76 -4.25 12.63
N PRO A 170 12.41 -3.23 12.03
CA PRO A 170 13.68 -2.74 12.52
C PRO A 170 13.61 -2.27 13.97
N GLN A 171 14.62 -2.60 14.77
CA GLN A 171 14.67 -2.22 16.19
C GLN A 171 14.52 -0.70 16.39
N VAL A 172 15.10 0.12 15.50
CA VAL A 172 14.96 1.58 15.53
C VAL A 172 13.50 2.07 15.41
N VAL A 173 12.64 1.31 14.72
CA VAL A 173 11.20 1.60 14.65
C VAL A 173 10.53 1.22 15.97
N LEU A 174 10.87 0.05 16.52
CA LEU A 174 10.32 -0.45 17.77
C LEU A 174 10.70 0.46 18.94
N ASP A 175 11.96 0.85 19.05
CA ASP A 175 12.48 1.75 20.09
C ASP A 175 11.74 3.09 20.07
N ALA A 176 11.51 3.66 18.88
CA ALA A 176 10.79 4.92 18.72
C ALA A 176 9.29 4.82 19.01
N THR A 177 8.70 3.61 18.97
CA THR A 177 7.25 3.41 19.10
C THR A 177 6.83 2.63 20.34
N CYS A 178 7.79 2.23 21.19
CA CYS A 178 7.62 1.31 22.32
C CYS A 178 6.58 1.78 23.36
N ASP A 179 6.48 3.09 23.61
CA ASP A 179 5.65 3.63 24.72
C ASP A 179 4.21 3.98 24.30
N GLU A 180 3.91 4.05 22.99
CA GLU A 180 2.63 4.53 22.47
C GLU A 180 1.87 3.44 21.67
N ILE A 181 2.58 2.39 21.23
CA ILE A 181 2.01 1.19 20.63
C ILE A 181 1.72 0.18 21.74
N THR A 182 0.68 0.45 22.54
CA THR A 182 0.28 -0.47 23.60
C THR A 182 -0.35 -1.71 22.97
N ILE A 183 0.16 -2.90 23.29
CA ILE A 183 -0.50 -4.17 23.04
C ILE A 183 -1.78 -4.18 23.89
N GLU A 184 -2.90 -3.71 23.38
CA GLU A 184 -4.19 -4.15 23.92
C GLU A 184 -4.36 -5.61 23.53
N PRO A 185 -4.58 -6.53 24.48
CA PRO A 185 -4.79 -7.92 24.15
C PRO A 185 -6.07 -8.01 23.32
N GLU A 186 -5.95 -8.51 22.08
CA GLU A 186 -7.06 -9.21 21.45
C GLU A 186 -7.53 -10.27 22.47
N TYR A 187 -8.83 -10.27 22.77
CA TYR A 187 -9.54 -11.10 23.76
C TYR A 187 -9.62 -10.53 25.20
N ALA A 188 -10.65 -9.70 25.39
CA ALA A 188 -11.50 -9.73 26.59
C ALA A 188 -12.95 -9.93 26.16
#